data_AF-A0A6I3FMQ4-F1
#
_entry.id   AF-A0A6I3FMQ4-F1
#
_cell.length_a   1.000
_cell.length_b   1.000
_cell.length_c   1.000
_cell.angle_alpha   90.00
_cell.angle_beta   90.00
_cell.angle_gamma   90.00
#
_symmetry.space_group_name_H-M   'P 1'
#
loop_
_entity.id
_entity.type
_entity.pdbx_description
1 polymer ?
#
loop_
_entity_poly.entity_id
_entity_poly.type
_entity_poly.pdbx_seq_one_letter_code
_entity_poly.pdbx_strand_id
1 'polypeptide(L)'
;KIPVVLLTAFSQRELFEQAAEAGAMAYVLKPFNANDLLPAIEIALSRHSELLALESEISDLGERLETRKLVDRAKGLLLAKKLVPDEPEAFRWIQKASMDRRLTMSDVSKTIIEQLS
;
A
#
# COMPACT_ATOMS: atom_id res chain seq x y z
N LYS A 1 -4.29 -0.31 11.78
CA LYS A 1 -5.71 -0.42 12.25
C LYS A 1 -5.76 -1.44 13.38
N ILE A 2 -6.80 -1.44 14.23
CA ILE A 2 -6.95 -2.36 15.38
C ILE A 2 -8.23 -3.17 15.16
N PRO A 3 -8.26 -4.49 15.44
CA PRO A 3 -9.49 -5.26 15.38
C PRO A 3 -10.48 -4.79 16.45
N VAL A 4 -11.71 -4.48 16.05
CA VAL A 4 -12.78 -4.01 16.95
C VAL A 4 -13.92 -5.04 16.97
N VAL A 5 -14.33 -5.43 18.18
CA VAL A 5 -15.50 -6.28 18.44
C VAL A 5 -16.56 -5.44 19.13
N LEU A 6 -17.75 -5.35 18.53
CA LEU A 6 -18.87 -4.58 19.09
C LEU A 6 -19.84 -5.49 19.85
N LEU A 7 -20.09 -5.16 21.13
CA LEU A 7 -21.08 -5.85 21.97
C LEU A 7 -22.42 -5.10 21.87
N THR A 8 -23.46 -5.74 21.33
CA THR A 8 -24.80 -5.11 21.19
C THR A 8 -25.91 -5.96 21.80
N ALA A 9 -26.93 -5.32 22.36
CA ALA A 9 -28.13 -5.99 22.91
C ALA A 9 -29.28 -6.06 21.90
N PHE A 10 -29.15 -5.45 20.73
CA PHE A 10 -30.23 -5.30 19.76
C PHE A 10 -29.85 -5.91 18.42
N SER A 11 -30.72 -6.77 17.90
CA SER A 11 -30.57 -7.53 16.65
C SER A 11 -30.94 -6.72 15.38
N GLN A 12 -30.83 -5.39 15.41
CA GLN A 12 -31.14 -4.58 14.23
C GLN A 12 -30.01 -4.71 13.20
N ARG A 13 -30.31 -5.36 12.07
CA ARG A 13 -29.39 -5.54 10.92
C ARG A 13 -28.78 -4.23 10.42
N GLU A 14 -29.49 -3.12 10.55
CA GLU A 14 -29.05 -1.79 10.09
C GLU A 14 -27.83 -1.26 10.87
N LEU A 15 -27.79 -1.50 12.20
CA LEU A 15 -26.63 -1.17 13.04
C LEU A 15 -25.42 -2.06 12.73
N PHE A 16 -25.67 -3.28 12.25
CA PHE A 16 -24.62 -4.20 11.81
C PHE A 16 -23.98 -3.73 10.51
N GLU A 17 -24.77 -3.32 9.51
CA GLU A 17 -24.24 -2.81 8.24
C GLU A 17 -23.41 -1.53 8.42
N GLN A 18 -23.89 -0.58 9.22
CA GLN A 18 -23.15 0.66 9.52
C GLN A 18 -21.83 0.38 10.28
N ALA A 19 -21.83 -0.56 11.22
CA ALA A 19 -20.63 -0.95 11.94
C ALA A 19 -19.63 -1.69 11.04
N ALA A 20 -20.13 -2.55 10.13
CA ALA A 20 -19.31 -3.24 9.15
C ALA A 20 -18.65 -2.26 8.15
N GLU A 21 -19.39 -1.25 7.68
CA GLU A 21 -18.84 -0.17 6.85
C GLU A 21 -17.80 0.68 7.60
N ALA A 22 -17.99 0.89 8.90
CA ALA A 22 -17.02 1.59 9.77
C ALA A 22 -15.79 0.73 10.15
N GLY A 23 -15.73 -0.53 9.72
CA GLY A 23 -14.59 -1.43 9.95
C GLY A 23 -14.66 -2.26 11.23
N ALA A 24 -15.83 -2.42 11.85
CA ALA A 24 -16.04 -3.40 12.92
C ALA A 24 -15.93 -4.82 12.37
N MET A 25 -15.06 -5.63 12.96
CA MET A 25 -14.66 -6.91 12.36
C MET A 25 -15.44 -8.10 12.92
N ALA A 26 -16.05 -7.96 14.10
CA ALA A 26 -17.01 -8.93 14.66
C ALA A 26 -18.02 -8.28 15.62
N TYR A 27 -19.11 -8.98 15.88
CA TYR A 27 -20.23 -8.53 16.72
C TYR A 27 -20.71 -9.67 17.62
N VAL A 28 -21.02 -9.36 18.88
CA VAL A 28 -21.55 -10.34 19.85
C VAL A 28 -22.85 -9.81 20.46
N LEU A 29 -23.90 -10.64 20.41
CA LEU A 29 -25.22 -10.34 20.97
C LEU A 29 -25.29 -10.71 22.46
N LYS A 30 -25.87 -9.84 23.30
CA LYS A 30 -26.16 -10.17 24.71
C LYS A 30 -27.49 -10.93 24.86
N PRO A 31 -27.60 -11.87 25.83
CA PRO A 31 -26.53 -12.32 26.73
C PRO A 31 -25.57 -13.28 26.02
N PHE A 32 -24.26 -13.06 26.19
CA PHE A 32 -23.21 -13.93 25.67
C PHE A 32 -22.45 -14.58 26.82
N ASN A 33 -21.92 -15.78 26.58
CA ASN A 33 -21.02 -16.47 27.49
C ASN A 33 -19.57 -16.28 27.02
N ALA A 34 -18.59 -16.55 27.90
CA ALA A 34 -17.17 -16.44 27.55
C ALA A 34 -16.79 -17.28 26.31
N ASN A 35 -17.53 -18.37 26.06
CA ASN A 35 -17.36 -19.24 24.90
C ASN A 35 -17.81 -18.62 23.58
N ASP A 36 -18.67 -17.60 23.59
CA ASP A 36 -19.15 -16.90 22.38
C ASP A 36 -18.21 -15.75 21.99
N LEU A 37 -17.37 -15.30 22.93
CA LEU A 37 -16.44 -14.19 22.74
C LEU A 37 -15.19 -14.62 21.96
N LEU A 38 -14.69 -15.83 22.21
CA LEU A 38 -13.51 -16.39 21.55
C LEU A 38 -13.66 -16.45 20.02
N PRO A 39 -14.74 -17.05 19.46
CA PRO A 39 -14.97 -17.07 18.01
C PRO A 39 -15.08 -15.67 17.39
N ALA A 40 -15.70 -14.72 18.10
CA ALA A 40 -15.84 -13.36 17.61
C ALA A 40 -14.48 -12.64 17.52
N ILE A 41 -13.60 -12.85 18.50
CA ILE A 41 -12.23 -12.31 18.48
C ILE A 41 -11.42 -12.95 17.33
N GLU A 42 -11.52 -14.27 17.13
CA GLU A 42 -10.82 -14.97 16.05
C GLU A 42 -11.25 -14.46 14.66
N ILE A 43 -12.56 -14.29 14.43
CA ILE A 43 -13.09 -13.71 13.20
C ILE A 43 -12.57 -12.28 12.99
N ALA A 44 -12.55 -11.48 14.06
CA ALA A 44 -12.04 -10.11 13.98
C ALA A 44 -10.54 -10.05 13.62
N LEU A 45 -9.73 -10.94 14.22
CA LEU A 45 -8.29 -11.03 13.93
C LEU A 45 -8.01 -11.52 12.50
N SER A 46 -8.74 -12.54 12.04
CA SER A 46 -8.59 -13.07 10.68
C SER A 46 -8.91 -12.00 9.63
N ARG A 47 -10.05 -11.31 9.78
CA ARG A 47 -10.43 -10.20 8.88
C ARG A 47 -9.45 -9.05 8.92
N HIS A 48 -8.90 -8.75 10.10
CA HIS A 48 -7.87 -7.72 10.23
C HIS A 48 -6.63 -8.06 9.41
N SER A 49 -6.16 -9.30 9.53
CA SER A 49 -4.99 -9.80 8.80
C SER A 49 -5.19 -9.76 7.28
N GLU A 50 -6.37 -10.16 6.81
CA GLU A 50 -6.71 -10.09 5.37
C GLU A 50 -6.70 -8.66 4.85
N LEU A 51 -7.30 -7.72 5.59
CA LEU A 51 -7.30 -6.30 5.22
C LEU A 51 -5.89 -5.72 5.19
N LEU A 52 -5.04 -6.05 6.18
CA LEU A 52 -3.65 -5.60 6.18
C LEU A 52 -2.87 -6.16 4.98
N ALA A 53 -3.09 -7.42 4.62
CA ALA A 53 -2.43 -8.03 3.47
C ALA A 53 -2.84 -7.35 2.15
N LEU A 54 -4.15 -7.10 1.97
CA LEU A 54 -4.67 -6.39 0.80
C LEU A 54 -4.17 -4.94 0.73
N GLU A 55 -4.17 -4.21 1.86
CA GLU A 55 -3.62 -2.85 1.92
C GLU A 55 -2.12 -2.84 1.56
N SER A 56 -1.35 -3.83 2.04
CA SER A 56 0.06 -3.98 1.69
C SER A 56 0.27 -4.27 0.20
N GLU A 57 -0.55 -5.11 -0.41
CA GLU A 57 -0.47 -5.44 -1.83
C GLU A 57 -0.80 -4.21 -2.71
N ILE A 58 -1.83 -3.45 -2.33
CA ILE A 58 -2.18 -2.19 -3.00
C ILE A 58 -1.03 -1.18 -2.89
N SER A 59 -0.40 -1.06 -1.71
CA SER A 59 0.73 -0.16 -1.50
C SER A 59 1.94 -0.53 -2.36
N ASP A 60 2.32 -1.82 -2.38
CA ASP A 60 3.45 -2.32 -3.19
C ASP A 60 3.21 -2.13 -4.69
N LEU A 61 1.98 -2.40 -5.17
CA LEU A 61 1.59 -2.11 -6.55
C LEU A 61 1.70 -0.61 -6.89
N GLY A 62 1.22 0.25 -5.99
CA GLY A 62 1.33 1.70 -6.13
C GLY A 62 2.78 2.18 -6.22
N GLU A 63 3.64 1.70 -5.33
CA GLU A 63 5.07 2.06 -5.30
C GLU A 63 5.82 1.63 -6.57
N ARG A 64 5.51 0.44 -7.11
CA ARG A 64 6.11 -0.05 -8.37
C ARG A 64 5.70 0.81 -9.56
N LEU A 65 4.42 1.19 -9.64
CA LEU A 65 3.92 2.06 -10.71
C LEU A 65 4.54 3.44 -10.66
N GLU A 66 4.61 4.06 -9.47
CA GLU A 66 5.25 5.37 -9.31
C GLU A 66 6.75 5.32 -9.62
N THR A 67 7.45 4.27 -9.18
CA THR A 67 8.85 4.06 -9.52
C THR A 67 9.04 3.95 -11.04
N ARG A 68 8.18 3.20 -11.74
CA ARG A 68 8.24 3.08 -13.20
C ARG A 68 8.04 4.44 -13.89
N LYS A 69 7.03 5.22 -13.47
CA LYS A 69 6.78 6.57 -14.01
C LYS A 69 7.98 7.50 -13.83
N LEU A 70 8.61 7.47 -12.65
CA LEU A 70 9.80 8.29 -12.36
C LEU A 70 10.97 7.92 -13.27
N VAL A 71 11.25 6.62 -13.42
CA VAL A 71 12.33 6.13 -14.29
C VAL A 71 12.06 6.51 -15.75
N ASP A 72 10.85 6.32 -16.24
CA ASP A 72 10.48 6.68 -17.62
C ASP A 72 10.61 8.19 -17.87
N ARG A 73 10.19 9.02 -16.91
CA ARG A 73 10.34 10.48 -17.00
C ARG A 73 11.82 10.91 -16.97
N ALA A 74 12.62 10.31 -16.10
CA ALA A 74 14.06 10.60 -16.02
C ALA A 74 14.79 10.22 -17.32
N LYS A 75 14.48 9.05 -17.91
CA LYS A 75 15.00 8.66 -19.23
C LYS A 75 14.64 9.70 -20.30
N GLY A 76 13.38 10.14 -20.33
CA GLY A 76 12.93 11.16 -21.27
C GLY A 76 13.68 12.49 -21.15
N LEU A 77 13.98 12.93 -19.92
CA LEU A 77 14.76 14.14 -19.68
C LEU A 77 16.23 14.00 -20.10
N LEU A 78 16.87 12.85 -19.81
CA LEU A 78 18.24 12.57 -20.25
C LEU A 78 18.38 12.63 -21.77
N LEU A 79 17.38 12.08 -22.49
CA LEU A 79 17.30 12.12 -23.95
C LEU A 79 17.05 13.54 -24.47
N ALA A 80 16.08 14.26 -23.89
CA ALA A 80 15.73 15.61 -24.31
C ALA A 80 16.90 16.59 -24.16
N LYS A 81 17.72 16.42 -23.12
CA LYS A 81 18.94 17.23 -22.88
C LYS A 81 20.16 16.73 -23.65
N LYS A 82 20.01 15.69 -24.49
CA LYS A 82 21.10 15.06 -25.27
C LYS A 82 22.28 14.61 -24.42
N LEU A 83 22.04 14.22 -23.17
CA LEU A 83 23.07 13.68 -22.28
C LEU A 83 23.42 12.22 -22.60
N VAL A 84 22.48 11.53 -23.25
CA VAL A 84 22.61 10.13 -23.69
C VAL A 84 22.03 9.99 -25.11
N PRO A 85 22.56 9.04 -25.91
CA PRO A 85 22.17 8.90 -27.31
C PRO A 85 20.82 8.19 -27.52
N ASP A 86 20.46 7.23 -26.67
CA ASP A 86 19.25 6.41 -26.79
C ASP A 86 18.68 5.98 -25.43
N GLU A 87 17.46 5.42 -25.45
CA GLU A 87 16.76 5.00 -24.24
C GLU A 87 17.49 3.86 -23.49
N PRO A 88 18.06 2.84 -24.16
CA PRO A 88 18.89 1.83 -23.49
C PRO A 88 20.11 2.40 -22.73
N GLU A 89 20.80 3.40 -23.27
CA GLU A 89 21.87 4.12 -22.57
C GLU A 89 21.32 4.96 -21.41
N ALA A 90 20.17 5.62 -21.57
CA ALA A 90 19.52 6.35 -20.49
C ALA A 90 19.22 5.44 -19.28
N PHE A 91 18.67 4.25 -19.54
CA PHE A 91 18.40 3.28 -18.48
C PHE A 91 19.67 2.77 -17.80
N ARG A 92 20.71 2.42 -18.57
CA ARG A 92 22.02 2.00 -18.04
C ARG A 92 22.67 3.10 -17.22
N TRP A 93 22.53 4.35 -17.62
CA TRP A 93 23.03 5.50 -16.87
C TRP A 93 22.38 5.60 -15.49
N ILE A 94 21.05 5.52 -15.42
CA ILE A 94 20.28 5.54 -14.16
C ILE A 94 20.70 4.37 -13.26
N GLN A 95 20.81 3.17 -13.84
CA GLN A 95 21.22 1.96 -13.12
C GLN A 95 22.64 2.11 -12.54
N LYS A 96 23.59 2.63 -13.33
CA LYS A 96 24.96 2.87 -12.88
C LYS A 96 25.01 3.92 -11.78
N ALA A 97 24.30 5.04 -11.95
CA ALA A 97 24.22 6.09 -10.94
C ALA A 97 23.60 5.58 -9.61
N SER A 98 22.63 4.67 -9.69
CA SER A 98 22.05 3.98 -8.52
C SER A 98 23.09 3.12 -7.79
N MET A 99 23.88 2.33 -8.51
CA MET A 99 24.96 1.52 -7.92
C MET A 99 26.06 2.38 -7.30
N ASP A 100 26.55 3.38 -8.04
CA ASP A 100 27.67 4.23 -7.60
C ASP A 100 27.31 5.06 -6.35
N ARG A 101 26.02 5.47 -6.23
CA ARG A 101 25.52 6.26 -5.09
C ARG A 101 24.87 5.43 -3.99
N ARG A 102 24.70 4.12 -4.18
CA ARG A 102 23.95 3.22 -3.28
C ARG A 102 22.53 3.71 -2.97
N LEU A 103 21.87 4.27 -3.98
CA LEU A 103 20.50 4.78 -3.89
C LEU A 103 19.56 3.91 -4.73
N THR A 104 18.25 3.95 -4.46
CA THR A 104 17.29 3.24 -5.30
C THR A 104 17.18 3.92 -6.67
N MET A 105 16.75 3.19 -7.71
CA MET A 105 16.51 3.79 -9.03
C MET A 105 15.45 4.90 -8.98
N SER A 106 14.48 4.81 -8.06
CA SER A 106 13.47 5.85 -7.82
C SER A 106 14.10 7.16 -7.35
N ASP A 107 14.99 7.08 -6.35
CA ASP A 107 15.66 8.26 -5.78
C ASP A 107 16.59 8.94 -6.80
N VAL A 108 17.33 8.13 -7.56
CA VAL A 108 18.17 8.64 -8.65
C VAL A 108 17.31 9.31 -9.72
N SER A 109 16.19 8.69 -10.09
CA SER A 109 15.28 9.26 -11.10
C SER A 109 14.68 10.59 -10.63
N LYS A 110 14.27 10.71 -9.36
CA LYS A 110 13.84 11.98 -8.77
C LYS A 110 14.92 13.04 -8.84
N THR A 111 16.16 12.70 -8.46
CA THR A 111 17.30 13.62 -8.51
C THR A 111 17.56 14.12 -9.94
N ILE A 112 17.47 13.23 -10.94
CA ILE A 112 17.61 13.59 -12.35
C ILE A 112 16.49 14.55 -12.78
N ILE A 113 15.24 14.24 -12.38
CA ILE A 113 14.10 15.09 -12.69
C ILE A 113 14.29 16.48 -12.09
N GLU A 114 14.68 16.60 -10.83
CA GLU A 114 14.92 17.89 -10.16
C GLU A 114 16.07 18.69 -10.80
N GLN A 115 17.12 18.02 -11.28
CA GLN A 115 18.28 18.69 -11.88
C GLN A 115 18.07 19.09 -13.35
N LEU A 116 17.20 18.39 -14.08
CA LEU A 116 17.02 18.56 -15.53
C LEU A 116 15.67 19.15 -15.93
N SER A 117 14.71 19.25 -15.01
CA SER A 117 13.43 19.94 -15.22
C SER A 117 13.63 21.41 -15.55
#